data_AF-A0A511JEL7-F1
#
_entry.id   AF-A0A511JEL7-F1
#
_cell.length_a   1.000
_cell.length_b   1.000
_cell.length_c   1.000
_cell.angle_alpha   90.00
_cell.angle_beta   90.00
_cell.angle_gamma   90.00
#
_symmetry.space_group_name_H-M   'P 1'
#
loop_
_entity.id
_entity.type
_entity.pdbx_description
1 polymer ?
#
loop_
_entity_poly.entity_id
_entity_poly.type
_entity_poly.pdbx_seq_one_letter_code
_entity_poly.pdbx_strand_id
1 'polypeptide(L)' 'MRLPCRRNLQQSRGAPGWPDPDTARREVFTWITRYNTRRRHSTCGHVSPIAYENTHHAATLTLAA' A
#
# COMPACT_ATOMS: atom_id res chain seq x y z
N MET A 1 -3.97 4.30 15.50
CA MET A 1 -2.49 4.25 15.40
C MET A 1 -2.08 4.65 14.00
N ARG A 2 -1.03 5.48 13.88
CA ARG A 2 -0.64 6.21 12.66
C ARG A 2 0.05 5.29 11.65
N LEU A 3 -0.51 5.14 10.45
CA LEU A 3 0.14 4.45 9.33
C LEU A 3 1.29 5.33 8.78
N PRO A 4 2.56 4.91 8.87
CA PRO A 4 3.69 5.69 8.36
C PRO A 4 3.91 5.52 6.84
N CYS A 5 2.96 4.91 6.11
CA CYS A 5 3.12 4.52 4.70
C CYS A 5 2.44 5.51 3.73
N ARG A 6 2.64 6.83 3.91
CA ARG A 6 1.97 7.85 3.10
C ARG A 6 2.93 8.56 2.13
N ARG A 7 3.09 8.00 0.91
CA ARG A 7 3.50 8.67 -0.35
C ARG A 7 3.56 7.61 -1.48
N ASN A 8 2.98 7.69 -2.68
CA ASN A 8 2.16 8.63 -3.45
C ASN A 8 1.34 7.74 -4.42
N LEU A 9 0.01 7.88 -4.49
CA LEU A 9 -0.73 7.55 -5.71
C LEU A 9 -0.34 8.66 -6.70
N GLN A 10 0.65 8.41 -7.55
CA GLN A 10 1.11 9.43 -8.49
C GLN A 10 0.06 9.55 -9.59
N GLN A 11 -0.99 10.35 -9.37
CA GLN A 11 -1.53 11.12 -10.48
C GLN A 11 -0.43 12.12 -10.83
N SER A 12 0.12 11.99 -12.04
CA SER A 12 1.06 12.95 -12.59
C SER A 12 0.45 14.34 -12.44
N ARG A 13 1.13 15.27 -11.76
CA ARG A 13 0.70 16.68 -11.77
C ARG A 13 0.62 17.12 -13.24
N GLY A 14 -0.58 17.31 -13.76
CA GLY A 14 -0.83 17.68 -15.15
C GLY A 14 -1.35 16.59 -16.09
N ALA A 15 -1.59 15.35 -15.62
CA ALA A 15 -2.35 14.38 -16.43
C ALA A 15 -3.84 14.78 -16.47
N PRO A 16 -4.53 14.65 -17.62
CA PRO A 16 -5.98 14.71 -17.62
C PRO A 16 -6.53 13.68 -16.62
N GLY A 17 -7.61 14.05 -15.93
CA GLY A 17 -8.30 13.15 -15.01
C GLY A 17 -8.72 11.85 -15.71
N TRP A 18 -9.12 10.85 -14.93
CA TRP A 18 -9.62 9.61 -15.51
C TRP A 18 -10.82 9.87 -16.43
N PRO A 19 -10.89 9.22 -17.60
CA PRO A 19 -11.96 9.46 -18.57
C PRO A 19 -13.34 9.00 -18.06
N ASP A 20 -13.36 8.01 -17.18
CA ASP A 20 -14.56 7.47 -16.55
C ASP A 20 -14.24 6.90 -15.14
N PRO A 21 -15.26 6.73 -14.28
CA PRO A 21 -15.07 6.19 -12.93
C PRO A 21 -14.55 4.75 -12.87
N ASP A 22 -14.82 3.90 -13.87
CA ASP A 22 -14.42 2.50 -13.87
C ASP A 22 -12.94 2.33 -14.19
N THR A 23 -12.42 3.12 -15.13
CA THR A 23 -10.98 3.26 -15.39
C THR A 23 -10.26 3.75 -14.14
N ALA A 24 -10.81 4.78 -13.48
CA ALA A 24 -10.25 5.29 -12.23
C ALA A 24 -10.15 4.19 -11.16
N ARG A 25 -11.22 3.43 -10.95
CA ARG A 25 -11.24 2.33 -9.98
C ARG A 25 -10.22 1.26 -10.33
N ARG A 26 -10.20 0.78 -11.57
CA ARG A 26 -9.28 -0.29 -12.00
C ARG A 26 -7.82 0.10 -11.80
N GLU A 27 -7.47 1.33 -12.16
CA GLU A 27 -6.10 1.82 -12.05
C GLU A 27 -5.70 2.05 -10.59
N VAL A 28 -6.59 2.61 -9.77
CA VAL A 28 -6.37 2.74 -8.32
C VAL A 28 -6.22 1.37 -7.68
N PHE A 29 -7.09 0.40 -7.98
CA PHE A 29 -6.99 -0.97 -7.45
C PHE A 29 -5.67 -1.63 -7.86
N THR A 30 -5.30 -1.52 -9.14
CA THR A 30 -4.03 -2.06 -9.64
C THR A 30 -2.85 -1.43 -8.91
N TRP A 31 -2.86 -0.11 -8.73
CA TRP A 31 -1.83 0.60 -8.00
C TRP A 31 -1.77 0.19 -6.53
N ILE A 32 -2.90 0.13 -5.82
CA ILE A 32 -2.97 -0.26 -4.40
C ILE A 32 -2.43 -1.68 -4.24
N THR A 33 -2.88 -2.63 -5.06
CA THR A 33 -2.43 -4.03 -5.00
C THR A 33 -0.93 -4.13 -5.24
N ARG A 34 -0.38 -3.44 -6.24
CA ARG A 34 1.06 -3.40 -6.49
C ARG A 34 1.82 -2.76 -5.33
N TYR A 35 1.29 -1.67 -4.78
CA TYR A 35 1.90 -0.94 -3.67
C TYR A 35 2.02 -1.87 -2.45
N ASN A 36 0.90 -2.45 -2.02
CA ASN A 36 0.84 -3.27 -0.82
C ASN A 36 1.69 -4.54 -0.92
N THR A 37 1.81 -5.14 -2.10
CA THR A 37 2.52 -6.42 -2.28
C THR A 37 3.98 -6.28 -2.65
N ARG A 38 4.37 -5.24 -3.41
CA ARG A 38 5.72 -5.13 -4.00
C ARG A 38 6.54 -3.93 -3.53
N ARG A 39 5.91 -2.83 -3.13
CA ARG A 39 6.65 -1.60 -2.75
C ARG A 39 7.41 -1.86 -1.46
N ARG A 40 8.73 -1.74 -1.48
CA ARG A 40 9.56 -1.85 -0.27
C ARG A 40 9.74 -0.47 0.37
N HIS A 41 9.63 -0.41 1.69
CA HIS A 41 9.76 0.82 2.47
C HIS A 41 10.85 0.70 3.52
N SER A 42 11.70 1.73 3.63
CA SER A 42 12.76 1.76 4.64
C SER A 42 12.22 1.69 6.08
N THR A 43 11.11 2.38 6.34
CA THR A 43 10.40 2.34 7.63
C THR A 43 9.83 0.96 7.95
N CYS A 44 9.51 0.15 6.94
CA CYS A 44 9.06 -1.23 7.10
C CYS A 44 10.23 -2.22 6.98
N GLY A 45 11.47 -1.83 7.31
CA GLY A 45 12.62 -2.74 7.23
C GLY A 45 12.94 -3.23 5.81
N HIS A 46 12.63 -2.45 4.79
CA HIS A 46 12.77 -2.80 3.37
C HIS A 46 11.88 -3.98 2.92
N VAL A 47 10.82 -4.30 3.64
CA VAL A 47 9.78 -5.24 3.19
C VAL A 47 8.54 -4.51 2.65
N SER A 48 7.63 -5.26 2.03
CA SER A 48 6.36 -4.71 1.57
C SER A 48 5.39 -4.48 2.74
N PRO A 49 4.44 -3.52 2.62
CA PRO A 49 3.47 -3.25 3.67
C PRO A 49 2.73 -4.51 4.12
N ILE A 50 2.28 -5.37 3.19
CA ILE A 50 1.57 -6.60 3.55
C ILE A 50 2.47 -7.59 4.31
N ALA A 51 3.75 -7.70 3.94
CA ALA A 51 4.69 -8.60 4.63
C ALA A 51 5.00 -8.11 6.04
N TYR A 52 5.15 -6.79 6.20
CA TYR A 52 5.30 -6.15 7.51
C TYR A 52 4.08 -6.44 8.39
N GLU A 53 2.88 -6.09 7.93
CA GLU A 53 1.64 -6.31 8.71
C GLU A 53 1.45 -7.78 9.07
N ASN A 54 1.65 -8.72 8.14
CA ASN A 54 1.54 -10.15 8.43
C ASN A 54 2.52 -10.60 9.52
N THR A 55 3.76 -10.09 9.51
CA THR A 55 4.78 -10.45 10.50
C THR A 55 4.42 -9.87 11.88
N HIS A 56 3.99 -8.61 11.92
CA HIS A 56 3.67 -7.92 13.18
C HIS A 56 2.33 -8.36 13.79
N HIS A 57 1.32 -8.66 12.96
CA HIS A 57 0.06 -9.22 13.43
C HIS A 57 0.19 -10.69 13.82
N ALA A 58 0.96 -11.51 13.09
CA ALA A 58 1.24 -12.88 13.51
C ALA A 58 1.98 -12.91 14.86
N ALA A 59 2.97 -12.03 15.05
CA ALA A 59 3.67 -11.91 16.33
C ALA A 59 2.73 -11.50 17.49
N THR A 60 1.74 -10.65 17.22
CA THR A 60 0.74 -10.23 18.22
C THR A 60 -0.16 -11.40 18.64
N LEU A 61 -0.56 -12.27 17.70
CA LEU A 61 -1.38 -13.44 18.00
C LEU A 61 -0.61 -14.49 18.82
N THR A 62 0.68 -14.68 18.56
CA THR A 62 1.52 -15.62 19.34
C THR A 62 1.77 -15.13 20.77
N LEU A 63 1.86 -13.82 20.99
CA LEU A 63 2.10 -13.25 22.33
C LEU A 63 0.88 -13.34 23.26
N ALA A 64 -0.31 -13.54 22.69
CA ALA A 64 -1.57 -13.66 23.44
C ALA A 64 -1.94 -15.12 23.79
N ALA A 65 -1.09 -16.09 23.45
CA ALA A 65 -1.30 -17.53 23.70
C ALA A 65 -0.69 -18.00 25.03
#